data_AF-A0A3M8LI86-F1
#
_entry.id   AF-A0A3M8LI86-F1
#
_cell.length_a   1.000
_cell.length_b   1.000
_cell.length_c   1.000
_cell.angle_alpha   90.00
_cell.angle_beta   90.00
_cell.angle_gamma   90.00
#
_symmetry.space_group_name_H-M   'P 1'
#
loop_
_entity.id
_entity.type
_entity.pdbx_description
1 polymer ?
#
loop_
_entity_poly.entity_id
_entity_poly.type
_entity_poly.pdbx_seq_one_letter_code
_entity_poly.pdbx_strand_id
1 'polypeptide(L)'
;MTRRMADPTFLAQQRGMIYAPQVKAINELCDQLMKELTRFKVPYVAPHYNAETARILALSSNPGPQAGGEKGSGFLSIENNDGSAERMGDIWNSVGLSDADVLPWNAYPWHVHESHPNGLTTELIDAGLEPLKRVLELYPRISAVIAHGGDAHRSMRRFVRKNDFASFVHERGIRVWETRHTSNRAYILSTHDKAAALDAVRKAYREAMRFVGLTPIRASPPARVTSVESRGWASGELSEMAKVVDVLSREESGRLIATFVEELSPAKRNALLTELIVEHFLGAS
;
A
#
# COMPACT_ATOMS: atom_id res chain seq x y z
N MET A 1 12.05 10.07 2.13
CA MET A 1 11.63 10.69 3.40
C MET A 1 10.12 10.87 3.33
N THR A 2 9.37 10.56 4.39
CA THR A 2 7.89 10.66 4.42
C THR A 2 7.44 11.92 5.16
N ARG A 3 6.17 12.33 5.01
CA ARG A 3 5.52 13.42 5.76
C ARG A 3 6.12 14.84 5.62
N ARG A 4 6.93 15.11 4.59
CA ARG A 4 7.55 16.43 4.36
C ARG A 4 6.54 17.54 4.05
N MET A 5 5.35 17.21 3.56
CA MET A 5 4.28 18.19 3.30
C MET A 5 3.74 18.88 4.56
N ALA A 6 4.12 18.41 5.76
CA ALA A 6 3.86 19.10 7.02
C ALA A 6 4.70 20.39 7.18
N ASP A 7 5.87 20.47 6.53
CA ASP A 7 6.71 21.67 6.53
C ASP A 7 6.14 22.69 5.53
N PRO A 8 5.72 23.89 6.00
CA PRO A 8 5.18 24.94 5.13
C PRO A 8 6.14 25.38 4.03
N THR A 9 7.45 25.37 4.29
CA THR A 9 8.48 25.77 3.31
C THR A 9 8.55 24.76 2.18
N PHE A 10 8.59 23.47 2.54
CA PHE A 10 8.56 22.38 1.57
C PHE A 10 7.28 22.42 0.73
N LEU A 11 6.11 22.59 1.38
CA LEU A 11 4.83 22.66 0.68
C LEU A 11 4.77 23.86 -0.29
N ALA A 12 5.27 25.03 0.12
CA ALA A 12 5.34 26.21 -0.74
C ALA A 12 6.23 25.96 -1.97
N GLN A 13 7.37 25.28 -1.79
CA GLN A 13 8.24 24.87 -2.89
C GLN A 13 7.50 23.96 -3.89
N GLN A 14 6.79 22.93 -3.40
CA GLN A 14 6.02 22.04 -4.27
C GLN A 14 4.92 22.79 -5.04
N ARG A 15 4.25 23.76 -4.39
CA ARG A 15 3.25 24.62 -5.04
C ARG A 15 3.84 25.49 -6.15
N GLY A 16 5.07 25.97 -5.98
CA GLY A 16 5.77 26.72 -7.02
C GLY A 16 6.14 25.88 -8.26
N MET A 17 6.03 24.55 -8.17
CA MET A 17 6.46 23.60 -9.19
C MET A 17 5.32 22.75 -9.76
N ILE A 18 4.06 23.10 -9.50
CA ILE A 18 2.90 22.29 -9.98
C ILE A 18 2.86 22.12 -11.51
N TYR A 19 3.49 23.00 -12.28
CA TYR A 19 3.60 22.87 -13.74
C TYR A 19 5.04 22.59 -14.20
N ALA A 20 5.87 22.01 -13.32
CA ALA A 20 7.18 21.51 -13.72
C ALA A 20 7.01 20.50 -14.87
N PRO A 21 7.94 20.46 -15.86
CA PRO A 21 7.74 19.72 -17.10
C PRO A 21 7.28 18.27 -16.92
N GLN A 22 7.81 17.57 -15.91
CA GLN A 22 7.53 16.16 -15.64
C GLN A 22 6.14 15.86 -15.05
N VAL A 23 5.39 16.88 -14.62
CA VAL A 23 4.02 16.76 -14.08
C VAL A 23 3.03 17.72 -14.74
N LYS A 24 3.47 18.51 -15.73
CA LYS A 24 2.66 19.58 -16.33
C LYS A 24 1.36 19.05 -16.94
N ALA A 25 1.45 18.03 -17.80
CA ALA A 25 0.27 17.52 -18.51
C ALA A 25 -0.77 16.89 -17.57
N ILE A 26 -0.33 16.13 -16.55
CA ILE A 26 -1.24 15.56 -15.56
C ILE A 26 -1.88 16.63 -14.67
N ASN A 27 -1.16 17.68 -14.31
CA ASN A 27 -1.70 18.75 -13.49
C ASN A 27 -2.62 19.68 -14.29
N GLU A 28 -2.38 19.86 -15.59
CA GLU A 28 -3.35 20.49 -16.51
C GLU A 28 -4.62 19.64 -16.67
N LEU A 29 -4.53 18.31 -16.62
CA LEU A 29 -5.71 17.45 -16.54
C LEU A 29 -6.47 17.68 -15.22
N CYS A 30 -5.78 17.78 -14.08
CA CYS A 30 -6.43 18.13 -12.81
C CYS A 30 -7.18 19.47 -12.89
N ASP A 31 -6.61 20.47 -13.55
CA ASP A 31 -7.29 21.76 -13.80
C ASP A 31 -8.57 21.59 -14.61
N GLN A 32 -8.54 20.76 -15.66
CA GLN A 32 -9.72 20.46 -16.48
C GLN A 32 -10.81 19.75 -15.66
N LEU A 33 -10.43 18.72 -14.89
CA LEU A 33 -11.36 17.97 -14.04
C LEU A 33 -12.01 18.87 -12.97
N MET A 34 -11.27 19.82 -12.41
CA MET A 34 -11.84 20.82 -11.49
C MET A 34 -12.81 21.78 -12.18
N LYS A 35 -12.61 22.10 -13.47
CA LYS A 35 -13.57 22.92 -14.24
C LYS A 35 -14.84 22.13 -14.59
N GLU A 36 -14.71 20.83 -14.83
CA GLU A 36 -15.84 19.93 -15.11
C GLU A 36 -16.75 19.78 -13.88
N LEU A 37 -16.18 19.67 -12.68
CA LEU A 37 -16.93 19.63 -11.42
C LEU A 37 -16.43 20.68 -10.42
N THR A 38 -16.84 21.94 -10.63
CA THR A 38 -16.37 23.13 -9.89
C THR A 38 -16.53 23.09 -8.37
N ARG A 39 -17.41 22.22 -7.85
CA ARG A 39 -17.65 22.07 -6.41
C ARG A 39 -16.61 21.22 -5.71
N PHE A 40 -15.81 20.45 -6.45
CA PHE A 40 -14.86 19.51 -5.87
C PHE A 40 -13.43 19.87 -6.23
N LYS A 41 -12.51 19.49 -5.33
CA LYS A 41 -11.06 19.64 -5.54
C LYS A 41 -10.48 18.35 -6.09
N VAL A 42 -9.51 18.48 -6.99
CA VAL A 42 -8.66 17.39 -7.46
C VAL A 42 -7.24 17.73 -7.01
N PRO A 43 -6.60 16.94 -6.13
CA PRO A 43 -5.20 17.16 -5.78
C PRO A 43 -4.30 16.99 -7.00
N TYR A 44 -3.29 17.84 -7.11
CA TYR A 44 -2.27 17.72 -8.14
C TYR A 44 -1.34 16.54 -7.87
N VAL A 45 -0.65 16.03 -8.88
CA VAL A 45 0.49 15.12 -8.68
C VAL A 45 1.70 15.95 -8.24
N ALA A 46 2.36 15.52 -7.15
CA ALA A 46 3.48 16.27 -6.61
C ALA A 46 4.70 16.30 -7.57
N PRO A 47 5.43 17.43 -7.67
CA PRO A 47 6.56 17.60 -8.59
C PRO A 47 7.75 16.64 -8.43
N HIS A 48 7.85 15.92 -7.31
CA HIS A 48 8.90 14.90 -7.10
C HIS A 48 8.67 13.62 -7.91
N TYR A 49 7.45 13.40 -8.42
CA TYR A 49 7.15 12.35 -9.40
C TYR A 49 7.60 12.76 -10.81
N ASN A 50 7.72 11.77 -11.68
CA ASN A 50 7.88 12.00 -13.12
C ASN A 50 6.84 11.20 -13.89
N ALA A 51 5.73 11.86 -14.26
CA ALA A 51 4.64 11.21 -14.98
C ALA A 51 5.06 10.79 -16.40
N GLU A 52 5.97 11.54 -17.04
CA GLU A 52 6.49 11.26 -18.39
C GLU A 52 7.29 9.94 -18.47
N THR A 53 7.93 9.55 -17.37
CA THR A 53 8.70 8.30 -17.30
C THR A 53 7.99 7.17 -16.56
N ALA A 54 6.88 7.46 -15.88
CA ALA A 54 6.15 6.48 -15.10
C ALA A 54 5.67 5.31 -15.97
N ARG A 55 5.80 4.11 -15.40
CA ARG A 55 5.38 2.84 -16.03
C ARG A 55 4.32 2.10 -15.20
N ILE A 56 4.22 2.47 -13.93
CA ILE A 56 3.30 1.89 -12.96
C ILE A 56 2.32 2.98 -12.51
N LEU A 57 1.02 2.68 -12.50
CA LEU A 57 0.00 3.51 -11.87
C LEU A 57 -0.36 2.91 -10.51
N ALA A 58 -0.19 3.68 -9.43
CA ALA A 58 -0.69 3.30 -8.10
C ALA A 58 -2.10 3.89 -7.92
N LEU A 59 -3.13 3.06 -8.08
CA LEU A 59 -4.53 3.48 -8.05
C LEU A 59 -5.13 3.27 -6.66
N SER A 60 -5.57 4.36 -6.03
CA SER A 60 -6.29 4.34 -4.74
C SER A 60 -7.78 4.69 -4.94
N SER A 61 -8.59 4.71 -3.88
CA SER A 61 -10.05 5.00 -3.99
C SER A 61 -10.34 6.44 -4.44
N ASN A 62 -10.29 7.39 -3.52
CA ASN A 62 -10.45 8.81 -3.73
C ASN A 62 -9.39 9.58 -2.91
N PRO A 63 -9.17 10.87 -3.16
CA PRO A 63 -8.31 11.67 -2.31
C PRO A 63 -8.73 11.54 -0.84
N GLY A 64 -7.75 11.33 0.05
CA GLY A 64 -7.97 11.39 1.49
C GLY A 64 -7.93 12.83 2.02
N PRO A 65 -8.29 13.06 3.30
CA PRO A 65 -8.31 14.40 3.89
C PRO A 65 -6.98 15.14 3.83
N GLN A 66 -5.84 14.44 3.94
CA GLN A 66 -4.50 15.05 3.89
C GLN A 66 -4.02 15.37 2.47
N ALA A 67 -4.71 14.86 1.44
CA ALA A 67 -4.43 15.19 0.04
C ALA A 67 -5.40 16.26 -0.49
N GLY A 68 -6.72 16.01 -0.37
CA GLY A 68 -7.76 16.84 -0.99
C GLY A 68 -8.67 17.63 -0.03
N GLY A 69 -8.55 17.40 1.27
CA GLY A 69 -9.32 18.14 2.28
C GLY A 69 -8.89 19.59 2.43
N GLU A 70 -9.69 20.37 3.15
CA GLU A 70 -9.45 21.82 3.33
C GLU A 70 -8.06 22.15 3.88
N LYS A 71 -7.56 21.31 4.79
CA LYS A 71 -6.22 21.40 5.40
C LYS A 71 -5.20 20.47 4.75
N GLY A 72 -5.56 19.81 3.64
CA GLY A 72 -4.67 18.91 2.91
C GLY A 72 -3.57 19.67 2.17
N SER A 73 -2.56 18.94 1.72
CA SER A 73 -1.46 19.51 0.94
C SER A 73 -1.92 20.08 -0.40
N GLY A 74 -3.00 19.51 -0.97
CA GLY A 74 -3.41 19.72 -2.35
C GLY A 74 -2.68 18.80 -3.33
N PHE A 75 -1.97 17.78 -2.83
CA PHE A 75 -1.18 16.87 -3.66
C PHE A 75 -1.48 15.38 -3.40
N LEU A 76 -1.38 14.58 -4.45
CA LEU A 76 -1.13 13.15 -4.37
C LEU A 76 0.37 12.94 -4.17
N SER A 77 0.77 12.48 -2.98
CA SER A 77 2.18 12.27 -2.63
C SER A 77 2.37 11.31 -1.46
N ILE A 78 3.45 10.52 -1.51
CA ILE A 78 3.97 9.74 -0.38
C ILE A 78 4.59 10.62 0.71
N GLU A 79 4.82 11.90 0.42
CA GLU A 79 5.33 12.89 1.38
C GLU A 79 4.20 13.61 2.13
N ASN A 80 2.93 13.29 1.87
CA ASN A 80 1.80 13.78 2.65
C ASN A 80 1.92 13.37 4.13
N ASN A 81 1.40 14.22 5.02
CA ASN A 81 1.47 14.02 6.46
C ASN A 81 0.39 13.04 6.96
N ASP A 82 0.43 11.81 6.46
CA ASP A 82 -0.48 10.75 6.88
C ASP A 82 0.16 9.35 6.82
N GLY A 83 -0.42 8.42 7.59
CA GLY A 83 0.08 7.05 7.67
C GLY A 83 -0.14 6.21 6.40
N SER A 84 -0.98 6.65 5.47
CA SER A 84 -1.19 5.96 4.19
C SER A 84 -0.07 6.29 3.20
N ALA A 85 0.27 7.57 3.11
CA ALA A 85 1.38 8.09 2.33
C ALA A 85 2.72 7.51 2.81
N GLU A 86 2.95 7.55 4.13
CA GLU A 86 4.15 6.97 4.75
C GLU A 86 4.29 5.47 4.43
N ARG A 87 3.23 4.68 4.65
CA ARG A 87 3.24 3.25 4.37
C ARG A 87 3.50 2.94 2.90
N MET A 88 2.95 3.75 1.99
CA MET A 88 3.21 3.60 0.55
C MET A 88 4.68 3.89 0.22
N GLY A 89 5.24 4.99 0.77
CA GLY A 89 6.65 5.31 0.63
C GLY A 89 7.57 4.20 1.14
N ASP A 90 7.26 3.62 2.31
CA ASP A 90 8.02 2.49 2.87
C ASP A 90 7.95 1.24 1.98
N ILE A 91 6.77 0.95 1.42
CA ILE A 91 6.60 -0.17 0.47
C ILE A 91 7.48 0.05 -0.75
N TRP A 92 7.41 1.22 -1.40
CA TRP A 92 8.17 1.53 -2.61
C TRP A 92 9.67 1.52 -2.36
N ASN A 93 10.13 2.14 -1.27
CA ASN A 93 11.53 2.09 -0.85
C ASN A 93 12.01 0.65 -0.65
N SER A 94 11.21 -0.20 0.00
CA SER A 94 11.57 -1.59 0.29
C SER A 94 11.66 -2.51 -0.95
N VAL A 95 11.08 -2.08 -2.08
CA VAL A 95 11.18 -2.79 -3.36
C VAL A 95 12.09 -2.07 -4.36
N GLY A 96 12.65 -0.91 -4.00
CA GLY A 96 13.50 -0.09 -4.86
C GLY A 96 12.74 0.58 -6.01
N LEU A 97 11.45 0.90 -5.81
CA LEU A 97 10.68 1.63 -6.80
C LEU A 97 10.96 3.14 -6.66
N SER A 98 11.40 3.76 -7.74
CA SER A 98 11.63 5.20 -7.82
C SER A 98 10.32 5.96 -8.04
N ASP A 99 10.23 7.18 -7.51
CA ASP A 99 9.13 8.11 -7.80
C ASP A 99 9.04 8.46 -9.30
N ALA A 100 10.12 8.30 -10.05
CA ALA A 100 10.12 8.50 -11.50
C ALA A 100 9.41 7.37 -12.28
N ASP A 101 9.20 6.22 -11.64
CA ASP A 101 8.63 5.02 -12.28
C ASP A 101 7.16 4.77 -11.94
N VAL A 102 6.61 5.55 -11.00
CA VAL A 102 5.25 5.39 -10.48
C VAL A 102 4.46 6.70 -10.52
N LEU A 103 3.20 6.61 -10.94
CA LEU A 103 2.25 7.71 -10.91
C LEU A 103 1.13 7.39 -9.90
N PRO A 104 0.97 8.16 -8.81
CA PRO A 104 -0.19 8.02 -7.94
C PRO A 104 -1.44 8.60 -8.60
N TRP A 105 -2.56 7.87 -8.50
CA TRP A 105 -3.86 8.35 -8.96
C TRP A 105 -5.00 7.76 -8.11
N ASN A 106 -6.20 8.32 -8.27
CA ASN A 106 -7.41 7.87 -7.58
C ASN A 106 -8.48 7.43 -8.57
N ALA A 107 -9.17 6.33 -8.27
CA ALA A 107 -10.27 5.79 -9.06
C ALA A 107 -11.37 6.85 -9.27
N TYR A 108 -11.65 7.64 -8.24
CA TYR A 108 -12.42 8.87 -8.36
C TYR A 108 -11.55 10.07 -7.95
N PRO A 109 -11.13 10.94 -8.89
CA PRO A 109 -10.08 11.94 -8.64
C PRO A 109 -10.55 13.14 -7.80
N TRP A 110 -11.87 13.34 -7.65
CA TRP A 110 -12.42 14.43 -6.86
C TRP A 110 -12.54 14.06 -5.38
N HIS A 111 -12.21 15.00 -4.51
CA HIS A 111 -12.30 14.82 -3.07
C HIS A 111 -13.76 14.78 -2.59
N VAL A 112 -14.18 13.62 -2.09
CA VAL A 112 -15.54 13.36 -1.55
C VAL A 112 -15.50 12.56 -0.24
N HIS A 113 -14.36 12.59 0.46
CA HIS A 113 -14.12 11.69 1.59
C HIS A 113 -15.10 11.92 2.74
N GLU A 114 -15.41 13.19 3.07
CA GLU A 114 -16.32 13.53 4.16
C GLU A 114 -17.76 13.08 3.88
N SER A 115 -18.20 13.14 2.62
CA SER A 115 -19.53 12.70 2.22
C SER A 115 -19.63 11.19 1.97
N HIS A 116 -18.49 10.51 1.78
CA HIS A 116 -18.42 9.07 1.47
C HIS A 116 -17.35 8.34 2.31
N PRO A 117 -17.43 8.36 3.66
CA PRO A 117 -16.40 7.79 4.54
C PRO A 117 -16.27 6.26 4.45
N ASN A 118 -17.29 5.60 3.90
CA ASN A 118 -17.36 4.13 3.75
C ASN A 118 -17.02 3.65 2.34
N GLY A 119 -16.54 4.53 1.47
CA GLY A 119 -16.16 4.21 0.10
C GLY A 119 -17.14 4.73 -0.94
N LEU A 120 -16.75 4.58 -2.20
CA LEU A 120 -17.45 5.15 -3.35
C LEU A 120 -18.69 4.34 -3.76
N THR A 121 -19.76 5.02 -4.15
CA THR A 121 -20.90 4.37 -4.81
C THR A 121 -20.52 3.86 -6.20
N THR A 122 -21.36 3.01 -6.81
CA THR A 122 -21.12 2.52 -8.18
C THR A 122 -21.10 3.67 -9.18
N GLU A 123 -21.96 4.67 -9.00
CA GLU A 123 -22.07 5.85 -9.87
C GLU A 123 -20.77 6.67 -9.82
N LEU A 124 -20.18 6.86 -8.65
CA LEU A 124 -18.89 7.54 -8.52
C LEU A 124 -17.75 6.73 -9.11
N ILE A 125 -17.75 5.40 -8.94
CA ILE A 125 -16.78 4.52 -9.61
C ILE A 125 -16.90 4.67 -11.13
N ASP A 126 -18.11 4.66 -11.68
CA ASP A 126 -18.34 4.81 -13.12
C ASP A 126 -17.91 6.19 -13.64
N ALA A 127 -18.21 7.26 -12.89
CA ALA A 127 -17.79 8.61 -13.23
C ALA A 127 -16.26 8.77 -13.20
N GLY A 128 -15.55 7.95 -12.43
CA GLY A 128 -14.09 7.94 -12.34
C GLY A 128 -13.37 7.22 -13.49
N LEU A 129 -14.07 6.40 -14.28
CA LEU A 129 -13.46 5.61 -15.35
C LEU A 129 -12.94 6.49 -16.50
N GLU A 130 -13.67 7.53 -16.89
CA GLU A 130 -13.24 8.41 -17.99
C GLU A 130 -12.00 9.24 -17.61
N PRO A 131 -11.91 9.88 -16.42
CA PRO A 131 -10.66 10.47 -15.95
C PRO A 131 -9.48 9.50 -15.92
N LEU A 132 -9.70 8.24 -15.49
CA LEU A 132 -8.65 7.22 -15.50
C LEU A 132 -8.17 6.91 -16.91
N LYS A 133 -9.08 6.80 -17.90
CA LYS A 133 -8.73 6.62 -19.31
C LYS A 133 -7.87 7.80 -19.81
N ARG A 134 -8.27 9.05 -19.53
CA ARG A 134 -7.52 10.25 -19.93
C ARG A 134 -6.10 10.26 -19.36
N VAL A 135 -5.90 9.83 -18.11
CA VAL A 135 -4.55 9.66 -17.54
C VAL A 135 -3.74 8.62 -18.31
N LEU A 136 -4.33 7.46 -18.58
CA LEU A 136 -3.64 6.39 -19.30
C LEU A 136 -3.34 6.77 -20.76
N GLU A 137 -4.17 7.61 -21.39
CA GLU A 137 -3.92 8.18 -22.72
C GLU A 137 -2.76 9.17 -22.74
N LEU A 138 -2.67 10.06 -21.73
CA LEU A 138 -1.54 10.98 -21.59
C LEU A 138 -0.21 10.23 -21.43
N TYR A 139 -0.23 9.07 -20.76
CA TYR A 139 0.98 8.34 -20.40
C TYR A 139 1.01 6.93 -21.01
N PRO A 140 1.37 6.80 -22.30
CA PRO A 140 1.36 5.53 -23.02
C PRO A 140 2.30 4.46 -22.43
N ARG A 141 3.31 4.88 -21.67
CA ARG A 141 4.30 4.00 -21.00
C ARG A 141 3.73 3.26 -19.79
N ILE A 142 2.63 3.74 -19.24
CA ILE A 142 1.96 3.06 -18.14
C ILE A 142 1.22 1.84 -18.69
N SER A 143 1.69 0.65 -18.26
CA SER A 143 1.07 -0.63 -18.59
C SER A 143 0.84 -1.53 -17.36
N ALA A 144 1.34 -1.13 -16.19
CA ALA A 144 1.03 -1.81 -14.93
C ALA A 144 0.17 -0.92 -14.03
N VAL A 145 -0.97 -1.45 -13.57
CA VAL A 145 -1.83 -0.78 -12.59
C VAL A 145 -1.88 -1.59 -11.31
N ILE A 146 -1.59 -0.96 -10.18
CA ILE A 146 -1.68 -1.58 -8.86
C ILE A 146 -2.85 -0.92 -8.14
N ALA A 147 -3.95 -1.67 -7.99
CA ALA A 147 -5.20 -1.20 -7.41
C ALA A 147 -5.24 -1.49 -5.90
N HIS A 148 -5.31 -0.44 -5.09
CA HIS A 148 -5.28 -0.49 -3.64
C HIS A 148 -6.69 -0.42 -3.04
N GLY A 149 -7.14 -1.54 -2.47
CA GLY A 149 -8.42 -1.64 -1.78
C GLY A 149 -9.65 -1.80 -2.68
N GLY A 150 -10.79 -2.08 -2.04
CA GLY A 150 -12.01 -2.54 -2.73
C GLY A 150 -12.54 -1.59 -3.79
N ASP A 151 -12.50 -0.28 -3.57
CA ASP A 151 -12.99 0.70 -4.56
C ASP A 151 -12.09 0.73 -5.81
N ALA A 152 -10.77 0.71 -5.65
CA ALA A 152 -9.84 0.62 -6.77
C ALA A 152 -9.98 -0.72 -7.51
N HIS A 153 -10.21 -1.83 -6.79
CA HIS A 153 -10.50 -3.13 -7.40
C HIS A 153 -11.79 -3.06 -8.23
N ARG A 154 -12.88 -2.53 -7.66
CA ARG A 154 -14.15 -2.35 -8.39
C ARG A 154 -13.96 -1.48 -9.63
N SER A 155 -13.22 -0.38 -9.51
CA SER A 155 -12.88 0.50 -10.64
C SER A 155 -12.17 -0.26 -11.75
N MET A 156 -11.07 -0.96 -11.45
CA MET A 156 -10.33 -1.69 -12.48
C MET A 156 -11.13 -2.85 -13.07
N ARG A 157 -11.86 -3.61 -12.26
CA ARG A 157 -12.74 -4.69 -12.76
C ARG A 157 -13.80 -4.17 -13.74
N ARG A 158 -14.33 -2.96 -13.51
CA ARG A 158 -15.27 -2.32 -14.45
C ARG A 158 -14.55 -1.78 -15.67
N PHE A 159 -13.41 -1.13 -15.48
CA PHE A 159 -12.56 -0.60 -16.56
C PHE A 159 -12.13 -1.69 -17.56
N VAL A 160 -11.79 -2.90 -17.09
CA VAL A 160 -11.39 -4.00 -17.98
C VAL A 160 -12.56 -4.76 -18.62
N ARG A 161 -13.80 -4.55 -18.16
CA ARG A 161 -15.00 -5.31 -18.61
C ARG A 161 -15.97 -4.51 -19.45
N LYS A 162 -16.08 -3.20 -19.24
CA LYS A 162 -17.03 -2.35 -19.96
C LYS A 162 -16.49 -2.08 -21.36
N ASN A 163 -17.30 -2.36 -22.39
CA ASN A 163 -16.85 -2.39 -23.79
C ASN A 163 -16.06 -1.15 -24.21
N ASP A 164 -16.49 0.05 -23.78
CA ASP A 164 -15.84 1.33 -24.14
C ASP A 164 -14.37 1.43 -23.66
N PHE A 165 -14.00 0.67 -22.63
CA PHE A 165 -12.67 0.68 -22.02
C PHE A 165 -11.88 -0.61 -22.23
N ALA A 166 -12.58 -1.74 -22.41
CA ALA A 166 -11.97 -3.06 -22.51
C ALA A 166 -11.01 -3.17 -23.71
N SER A 167 -11.41 -2.65 -24.88
CA SER A 167 -10.53 -2.62 -26.06
C SER A 167 -9.27 -1.80 -25.81
N PHE A 168 -9.41 -0.63 -25.18
CA PHE A 168 -8.29 0.22 -24.81
C PHE A 168 -7.30 -0.51 -23.89
N VAL A 169 -7.79 -1.20 -22.85
CA VAL A 169 -6.96 -1.99 -21.93
C VAL A 169 -6.21 -3.11 -22.66
N HIS A 170 -6.89 -3.83 -23.55
CA HIS A 170 -6.31 -4.93 -24.30
C HIS A 170 -5.24 -4.45 -25.29
N GLU A 171 -5.55 -3.45 -26.11
CA GLU A 171 -4.62 -2.86 -27.09
C GLU A 171 -3.37 -2.28 -26.42
N ARG A 172 -3.53 -1.67 -25.24
CA ARG A 172 -2.43 -1.13 -24.45
C ARG A 172 -1.65 -2.18 -23.66
N GLY A 173 -2.13 -3.42 -23.60
CA GLY A 173 -1.51 -4.49 -22.81
C GLY A 173 -1.47 -4.17 -21.31
N ILE A 174 -2.48 -3.45 -20.79
CA ILE A 174 -2.49 -3.03 -19.39
C ILE A 174 -2.78 -4.24 -18.49
N ARG A 175 -1.91 -4.47 -17.51
CA ARG A 175 -2.07 -5.51 -16.48
C ARG A 175 -2.37 -4.91 -15.12
N VAL A 176 -3.26 -5.57 -14.38
CA VAL A 176 -3.74 -5.11 -13.07
C VAL A 176 -3.32 -6.06 -11.96
N TRP A 177 -2.84 -5.51 -10.84
CA TRP A 177 -2.62 -6.20 -9.57
C TRP A 177 -3.53 -5.60 -8.50
N GLU A 178 -4.37 -6.43 -7.90
CA GLU A 178 -5.22 -6.02 -6.78
C GLU A 178 -4.49 -6.26 -5.45
N THR A 179 -4.41 -5.22 -4.62
CA THR A 179 -3.71 -5.27 -3.34
C THR A 179 -4.51 -4.64 -2.20
N ARG A 180 -4.07 -4.86 -0.96
CA ARG A 180 -4.67 -4.23 0.23
C ARG A 180 -4.54 -2.70 0.17
N HIS A 181 -5.53 -2.00 0.69
CA HIS A 181 -5.48 -0.54 0.84
C HIS A 181 -4.38 -0.13 1.83
N THR A 182 -3.69 0.98 1.59
CA THR A 182 -2.60 1.46 2.46
C THR A 182 -3.05 2.31 3.63
N SER A 183 -4.34 2.41 3.94
CA SER A 183 -4.83 3.27 5.03
C SER A 183 -4.64 2.63 6.41
N ASN A 184 -4.63 3.46 7.45
CA ASN A 184 -4.52 2.97 8.83
C ASN A 184 -5.62 1.96 9.20
N ARG A 185 -6.87 2.23 8.79
CA ARG A 185 -8.01 1.31 8.99
C ARG A 185 -7.75 -0.08 8.40
N ALA A 186 -7.07 -0.17 7.26
CA ALA A 186 -6.77 -1.44 6.59
C ALA A 186 -5.66 -2.25 7.28
N TYR A 187 -4.95 -1.64 8.24
CA TYR A 187 -3.80 -2.20 8.96
C TYR A 187 -4.01 -2.24 10.48
N ILE A 188 -5.27 -2.15 10.94
CA ILE A 188 -5.67 -2.58 12.29
C ILE A 188 -5.68 -4.12 12.26
N LEU A 189 -4.49 -4.70 12.43
CA LEU A 189 -4.20 -6.14 12.31
C LEU A 189 -3.22 -6.55 13.40
N SER A 190 -3.13 -7.86 13.68
CA SER A 190 -2.03 -8.43 14.46
C SER A 190 -0.67 -8.13 13.79
N THR A 191 0.42 -8.18 14.54
CA THR A 191 1.78 -7.93 14.00
C THR A 191 2.11 -8.89 12.86
N HIS A 192 1.80 -10.18 13.03
CA HIS A 192 1.99 -11.21 12.01
C HIS A 192 1.17 -10.91 10.74
N ASP A 193 -0.13 -10.63 10.88
CA ASP A 193 -0.99 -10.38 9.72
C ASP A 193 -0.64 -9.06 9.01
N LYS A 194 -0.16 -8.07 9.76
CA LYS A 194 0.39 -6.83 9.20
C LYS A 194 1.63 -7.11 8.35
N ALA A 195 2.56 -7.93 8.83
CA ALA A 195 3.76 -8.31 8.08
C ALA A 195 3.39 -9.07 6.79
N ALA A 196 2.53 -10.09 6.90
CA ALA A 196 2.04 -10.85 5.74
C ALA A 196 1.31 -9.97 4.72
N ALA A 197 0.47 -9.03 5.19
CA ALA A 197 -0.22 -8.09 4.33
C ALA A 197 0.74 -7.14 3.61
N LEU A 198 1.77 -6.61 4.28
CA LEU A 198 2.80 -5.78 3.64
C LEU A 198 3.59 -6.57 2.60
N ASP A 199 3.95 -7.82 2.90
CA ASP A 199 4.68 -8.68 1.96
C ASP A 199 3.88 -9.02 0.70
N ALA A 200 2.56 -9.24 0.84
CA ALA A 200 1.67 -9.41 -0.30
C ALA A 200 1.66 -8.17 -1.21
N VAL A 201 1.58 -6.96 -0.62
CA VAL A 201 1.62 -5.71 -1.40
C VAL A 201 2.99 -5.53 -2.07
N ARG A 202 4.10 -5.73 -1.33
CA ARG A 202 5.46 -5.67 -1.90
C ARG A 202 5.64 -6.67 -3.05
N LYS A 203 5.12 -7.90 -2.91
CA LYS A 203 5.16 -8.91 -3.97
C LYS A 203 4.48 -8.41 -5.24
N ALA A 204 3.28 -7.84 -5.14
CA ALA A 204 2.58 -7.27 -6.29
C ALA A 204 3.39 -6.17 -6.98
N TYR A 205 3.99 -5.26 -6.21
CA TYR A 205 4.89 -4.24 -6.78
C TYR A 205 6.10 -4.85 -7.49
N ARG A 206 6.76 -5.85 -6.89
CA ARG A 206 7.91 -6.52 -7.55
C ARG A 206 7.51 -7.21 -8.85
N GLU A 207 6.33 -7.81 -8.91
CA GLU A 207 5.80 -8.43 -10.13
C GLU A 207 5.48 -7.38 -11.20
N ALA A 208 4.80 -6.29 -10.83
CA ALA A 208 4.52 -5.17 -11.72
C ALA A 208 5.80 -4.52 -12.26
N MET A 209 6.80 -4.31 -11.39
CA MET A 209 8.11 -3.81 -11.78
C MET A 209 8.75 -4.70 -12.85
N ARG A 210 8.84 -6.01 -12.62
CA ARG A 210 9.40 -6.94 -13.62
C ARG A 210 8.62 -6.91 -14.93
N PHE A 211 7.29 -6.81 -14.86
CA PHE A 211 6.43 -6.72 -16.04
C PHE A 211 6.75 -5.51 -16.91
N VAL A 212 7.09 -4.37 -16.31
CA VAL A 212 7.47 -3.13 -17.04
C VAL A 212 8.98 -2.96 -17.25
N GLY A 213 9.76 -4.03 -17.08
CA GLY A 213 11.21 -4.03 -17.30
C GLY A 213 12.02 -3.32 -16.21
N LEU A 214 11.45 -3.14 -15.01
CA LEU A 214 12.16 -2.67 -13.83
C LEU A 214 12.79 -3.83 -13.05
N THR A 215 13.90 -3.53 -12.37
CA THR A 215 14.58 -4.49 -11.49
C THR A 215 14.26 -4.17 -10.03
N PRO A 216 13.34 -4.91 -9.38
CA PRO A 216 13.06 -4.69 -7.96
C PRO A 216 14.21 -5.17 -7.08
N ILE A 217 14.37 -4.53 -5.92
CA ILE A 217 15.17 -5.08 -4.81
C ILE A 217 14.60 -6.46 -4.46
N ARG A 218 15.49 -7.46 -4.42
CA ARG A 218 15.13 -8.83 -4.05
C ARG A 218 14.49 -8.80 -2.67
N ALA A 219 13.42 -9.56 -2.51
CA ALA A 219 12.92 -9.83 -1.17
C ALA A 219 14.06 -10.46 -0.38
N SER A 220 14.37 -9.91 0.80
CA SER A 220 15.15 -10.67 1.77
C SER A 220 14.41 -11.99 1.96
N PRO A 221 15.09 -13.14 1.86
CA PRO A 221 14.45 -14.37 2.29
C PRO A 221 13.91 -14.13 3.70
N PRO A 222 12.71 -14.66 4.05
CA PRO A 222 12.31 -14.67 5.45
C PRO A 222 13.51 -15.21 6.21
N ALA A 223 13.92 -14.51 7.29
CA ALA A 223 15.06 -14.94 8.08
C ALA A 223 14.88 -16.45 8.28
N ARG A 224 15.73 -17.25 7.62
CA ARG A 224 15.77 -18.66 7.97
C ARG A 224 16.12 -18.58 9.45
N VAL A 225 15.33 -19.21 10.29
CA VAL A 225 15.81 -19.64 11.59
C VAL A 225 16.93 -20.63 11.26
N THR A 226 18.11 -20.12 10.91
CA THR A 226 19.32 -20.88 10.62
C THR A 226 19.84 -21.28 11.97
N SER A 227 19.29 -22.39 12.48
CA SER A 227 19.60 -22.94 13.80
C SER A 227 19.37 -21.94 14.93
N VAL A 228 18.67 -22.36 15.96
CA VAL A 228 19.11 -21.95 17.29
C VAL A 228 20.59 -22.31 17.30
N GLU A 229 21.50 -21.33 17.23
CA GLU A 229 22.89 -21.60 17.59
C GLU A 229 22.76 -22.30 18.93
N SER A 230 23.18 -23.56 18.96
CA SER A 230 23.27 -24.34 20.18
C SER A 230 24.37 -23.71 21.03
N ARG A 231 24.14 -22.50 21.55
CA ARG A 231 24.69 -22.09 22.83
C ARG A 231 24.19 -23.17 23.75
N GLY A 232 25.04 -24.09 24.22
CA GLY A 232 24.61 -25.13 25.13
C GLY A 232 23.79 -24.48 26.25
N TRP A 233 22.49 -24.72 26.24
CA TRP A 233 21.58 -24.21 27.25
C TRP A 233 22.05 -24.89 28.53
N ALA A 234 22.38 -24.11 29.56
CA ALA A 234 22.83 -24.72 30.81
C ALA A 234 21.71 -25.66 31.29
N SER A 235 22.06 -26.84 31.80
CA SER A 235 21.09 -27.87 32.21
C SER A 235 20.01 -27.35 33.18
N GLY A 236 20.28 -26.25 33.88
CA GLY A 236 19.31 -25.54 34.72
C GLY A 236 18.18 -24.82 33.97
N GLU A 237 18.44 -24.25 32.78
CA GLU A 237 17.45 -23.46 32.03
C GLU A 237 16.43 -24.37 31.32
N LEU A 238 16.88 -25.51 30.79
CA LEU A 238 15.99 -26.55 30.27
C LEU A 238 15.14 -27.19 31.38
N SER A 239 15.65 -27.25 32.61
CA SER A 239 14.89 -27.74 33.78
C SER A 239 13.78 -26.76 34.19
N GLU A 240 14.04 -25.46 34.15
CA GLU A 240 13.04 -24.41 34.39
C GLU A 240 11.93 -24.45 33.33
N MET A 241 12.28 -24.52 32.04
CA MET A 241 11.28 -24.64 30.98
C MET A 241 10.49 -25.96 31.05
N ALA A 242 11.13 -27.07 31.38
CA ALA A 242 10.44 -28.34 31.59
C ALA A 242 9.44 -28.27 32.75
N LYS A 243 9.75 -27.53 33.83
CA LYS A 243 8.81 -27.26 34.92
C LYS A 243 7.65 -26.37 34.48
N VAL A 244 7.90 -25.32 33.69
CA VAL A 244 6.84 -24.46 33.15
C VAL A 244 5.90 -25.26 32.25
N VAL A 245 6.44 -26.11 31.38
CA VAL A 245 5.64 -27.00 30.51
C VAL A 245 4.90 -28.08 31.31
N ASP A 246 5.51 -28.64 32.37
CA ASP A 246 4.86 -29.61 33.26
C ASP A 246 3.73 -28.98 34.09
N VAL A 247 3.90 -27.73 34.55
CA VAL A 247 2.85 -26.96 35.23
C VAL A 247 1.71 -26.64 34.26
N LEU A 248 2.05 -26.17 33.06
CA LEU A 248 1.09 -25.89 31.97
C LEU A 248 0.47 -27.16 31.37
N SER A 249 0.84 -28.38 31.77
CA SER A 249 0.18 -29.61 31.30
C SER A 249 -0.65 -30.32 32.38
N ARG A 250 -0.54 -29.86 33.63
CA ARG A 250 -1.27 -30.41 34.79
C ARG A 250 -2.57 -29.68 35.13
N GLU A 251 -2.72 -28.42 34.75
CA GLU A 251 -4.00 -27.68 34.88
C GLU A 251 -4.94 -27.94 33.70
N GLU A 252 -6.25 -27.90 33.95
CA GLU A 252 -7.29 -28.07 32.93
C GLU A 252 -7.17 -27.03 31.80
N SER A 253 -6.73 -25.81 32.14
CA SER A 253 -6.34 -24.74 31.22
C SER A 253 -5.15 -25.11 30.34
N GLY A 254 -4.23 -25.91 30.87
CA GLY A 254 -3.04 -26.38 30.20
C GLY A 254 -3.29 -27.37 29.06
N ARG A 255 -4.20 -28.31 29.29
CA ARG A 255 -4.66 -29.24 28.24
C ARG A 255 -5.39 -28.50 27.12
N LEU A 256 -6.18 -27.48 27.43
CA LEU A 256 -6.87 -26.66 26.43
C LEU A 256 -5.88 -25.87 25.55
N ILE A 257 -4.82 -25.33 26.15
CA ILE A 257 -3.76 -24.64 25.42
C ILE A 257 -2.98 -25.62 24.53
N ALA A 258 -2.64 -26.81 25.02
CA ALA A 258 -1.93 -27.83 24.24
C ALA A 258 -2.76 -28.28 23.02
N THR A 259 -4.04 -28.61 23.21
CA THR A 259 -4.95 -28.98 22.12
C THR A 259 -5.09 -27.85 21.10
N PHE A 260 -5.27 -26.60 21.57
CA PHE A 260 -5.35 -25.44 20.71
C PHE A 260 -4.08 -25.27 19.85
N VAL A 261 -2.90 -25.42 20.45
CA VAL A 261 -1.61 -25.33 19.74
C VAL A 261 -1.46 -26.45 18.71
N GLU A 262 -1.91 -27.67 19.00
CA GLU A 262 -1.84 -28.79 18.06
C GLU A 262 -2.77 -28.60 16.85
N GLU A 263 -3.94 -27.98 17.04
CA GLU A 263 -4.88 -27.62 15.98
C GLU A 263 -4.38 -26.48 15.08
N LEU A 264 -3.38 -25.72 15.52
CA LEU A 264 -2.76 -24.69 14.69
C LEU A 264 -1.96 -25.32 13.54
N SER A 265 -2.11 -24.70 12.36
CA SER A 265 -1.25 -25.02 11.22
C SER A 265 0.23 -24.80 11.58
N PRO A 266 1.17 -25.54 10.95
CA PRO A 266 2.60 -25.42 11.28
C PRO A 266 3.13 -23.98 11.23
N ALA A 267 2.61 -23.16 10.31
CA ALA A 267 2.96 -21.75 10.21
C ALA A 267 2.51 -20.93 11.43
N LYS A 268 1.29 -21.19 11.94
CA LYS A 268 0.75 -20.51 13.12
C LYS A 268 1.43 -20.94 14.41
N ARG A 269 1.80 -22.22 14.54
CA ARG A 269 2.61 -22.70 15.67
C ARG A 269 3.98 -22.03 15.73
N ASN A 270 4.68 -21.97 14.60
CA ASN A 270 5.99 -21.33 14.54
C ASN A 270 5.92 -19.82 14.84
N ALA A 271 4.85 -19.14 14.41
CA ALA A 271 4.62 -17.73 14.75
C ALA A 271 4.41 -17.54 16.26
N LEU A 272 3.55 -18.36 16.88
CA LEU A 272 3.27 -18.31 18.32
C LEU A 272 4.53 -18.57 19.16
N LEU A 273 5.33 -19.57 18.77
CA LEU A 273 6.61 -19.87 19.41
C LEU A 273 7.60 -18.70 19.31
N THR A 274 7.66 -18.04 18.15
CA THR A 274 8.53 -16.88 17.94
C THR A 274 8.09 -15.71 18.83
N GLU A 275 6.79 -15.46 18.94
CA GLU A 275 6.22 -14.38 19.76
C GLU A 275 6.48 -14.61 21.25
N LEU A 276 6.27 -15.82 21.74
CA LEU A 276 6.58 -16.20 23.13
C LEU A 276 8.07 -16.04 23.44
N ILE A 277 8.96 -16.43 22.52
CA ILE A 277 10.40 -16.28 22.70
C ILE A 277 10.79 -14.79 22.74
N VAL A 278 10.21 -13.95 21.88
CA VAL A 278 10.48 -12.51 21.85
C VAL A 278 9.99 -11.83 23.13
N GLU A 279 8.76 -12.12 23.57
CA GLU A 279 8.18 -11.54 24.79
C GLU A 279 8.95 -11.93 26.06
N HIS A 280 9.35 -13.19 26.19
CA HIS A 280 10.01 -13.67 27.43
C HIS A 280 11.52 -13.43 27.48
N PHE A 281 12.22 -13.44 26.34
CA PHE A 281 13.68 -13.45 26.34
C PHE A 281 14.34 -12.22 25.73
N LEU A 282 13.60 -11.38 25.00
CA LEU A 282 14.17 -10.19 24.37
C LEU A 282 13.72 -8.86 24.99
N GLY A 283 12.78 -8.87 25.94
CA GLY A 283 12.39 -7.69 26.72
C GLY A 283 11.75 -6.59 25.87
N ALA A 284 10.49 -6.27 26.17
CA ALA A 284 9.84 -5.08 25.60
C ALA A 284 10.73 -3.84 25.78
N SER A 285 11.22 -3.29 24.67
CA SER A 285 11.81 -1.95 24.58
C SER A 285 10.84 -1.05 23.82
#